data_AF-A0A3N5Z7Q9-F1
#
_entry.id   AF-A0A3N5Z7Q9-F1
#
_cell.length_a   1.000
_cell.length_b   1.000
_cell.length_c   1.000
_cell.angle_alpha   90.00
_cell.angle_beta   90.00
_cell.angle_gamma   90.00
#
_symmetry.space_group_name_H-M   'P 1'
#
loop_
_entity.id
_entity.type
_entity.pdbx_description
1 polymer ?
#
loop_
_entity_poly.entity_id
_entity_poly.type
_entity_poly.pdbx_seq_one_letter_code
_entity_poly.pdbx_strand_id
1 'polypeptide(L)'
;MLNRADKSIQRLAATSRATNLFFDSEGEQENTAIINYEKIYLPMNIDGKRHIIDQSETTLVGKHNQENIAAASLATLAAGGNIEGIRSALKSFKGLPHRLEYVATVGQVRYIDDSKATNVDAVLRALEVFDGKVILIMGGLDKGGEYGVLKNQLLEKVRLILVIGEARKIIQKSLGGYTEITEVSSMADAVSMAHERSVPGDTVLLSPACSSFDMFDSYAHRGDVFCQAVRKIQERYL
;
A
#
# COMPACT_ATOMS: atom_id res chain seq x y z
N MET A 1 18.31 -11.02 1.05
CA MET A 1 18.24 -10.03 -0.03
C MET A 1 18.05 -8.66 0.57
N LEU A 2 18.62 -7.63 -0.03
CA LEU A 2 18.83 -6.36 0.64
C LEU A 2 18.52 -5.20 -0.32
N ASN A 3 17.70 -4.24 0.13
CA ASN A 3 17.48 -3.00 -0.62
C ASN A 3 18.76 -2.16 -0.55
N ARG A 4 19.38 -1.88 -1.70
CA ARG A 4 20.65 -1.16 -1.74
C ARG A 4 20.48 0.33 -1.54
N ALA A 5 19.33 0.91 -1.87
CA ALA A 5 19.05 2.32 -1.65
C ALA A 5 18.97 2.69 -0.15
N ASP A 6 18.79 1.70 0.72
CA ASP A 6 18.74 1.88 2.17
C ASP A 6 20.13 1.79 2.83
N LYS A 7 20.65 2.94 3.29
CA LYS A 7 21.96 3.05 3.95
C LYS A 7 22.06 2.22 5.24
N SER A 8 20.96 1.98 5.94
CA SER A 8 20.95 1.15 7.15
C SER A 8 21.17 -0.33 6.81
N ILE A 9 20.57 -0.78 5.71
CA ILE A 9 20.68 -2.14 5.18
C ILE A 9 22.08 -2.41 4.62
N GLN A 10 22.71 -1.41 3.97
CA GLN A 10 24.11 -1.55 3.51
C GLN A 10 25.09 -1.84 4.65
N ARG A 11 24.91 -1.21 5.82
CA ARG A 11 25.75 -1.46 7.00
C ARG A 11 25.59 -2.88 7.53
N LEU A 12 24.37 -3.42 7.46
CA LEU A 12 24.05 -4.79 7.88
C LEU A 12 24.61 -5.81 6.87
N ALA A 13 24.61 -5.49 5.58
CA ALA A 13 25.20 -6.30 4.53
C ALA A 13 26.71 -6.52 4.74
N ALA A 14 27.42 -5.47 5.14
CA ALA A 14 28.87 -5.47 5.32
C ALA A 14 29.36 -6.40 6.45
N THR A 15 28.49 -6.74 7.40
CA THR A 15 28.80 -7.63 8.53
C THR A 15 28.25 -9.05 8.35
N SER A 16 27.51 -9.31 7.28
CA SER A 16 26.92 -10.60 6.98
C SER A 16 27.94 -11.59 6.40
N ARG A 17 27.87 -12.86 6.83
CA ARG A 17 28.63 -13.96 6.23
C ARG A 17 27.89 -14.66 5.08
N ALA A 18 26.63 -14.32 4.86
CA ALA A 18 25.82 -14.89 3.79
C ALA A 18 26.09 -14.16 2.46
N THR A 19 25.87 -14.85 1.33
CA THR A 19 25.89 -14.22 0.02
C THR A 19 24.77 -13.18 -0.06
N ASN A 20 25.15 -11.92 -0.19
CA ASN A 20 24.20 -10.82 -0.25
C ASN A 20 23.71 -10.62 -1.69
N LEU A 21 22.41 -10.81 -1.92
CA LEU A 21 21.71 -10.40 -3.14
C LEU A 21 21.05 -9.04 -2.93
N PHE A 22 21.23 -8.14 -3.88
CA PHE A 22 20.72 -6.77 -3.83
C PHE A 22 19.69 -6.51 -4.93
N PHE A 23 18.88 -5.48 -4.74
CA PHE A 23 18.10 -4.87 -5.82
C PHE A 23 18.23 -3.34 -5.73
N ASP A 24 18.33 -2.68 -6.88
CA ASP A 24 18.50 -1.23 -6.99
C ASP A 24 18.01 -0.73 -8.37
N SER A 25 17.72 0.58 -8.44
CA SER A 25 17.47 1.32 -9.68
C SER A 25 18.75 1.77 -10.40
N GLU A 26 19.92 1.71 -9.78
CA GLU A 26 21.17 2.23 -10.36
C GLU A 26 22.36 1.25 -10.30
N GLY A 27 23.04 1.09 -11.44
CA GLY A 27 24.37 0.45 -11.57
C GLY A 27 24.36 -1.05 -11.92
N GLU A 28 25.16 -1.43 -12.93
CA GLU A 28 25.49 -2.84 -13.20
C GLU A 28 26.53 -3.34 -12.18
N GLN A 29 26.11 -4.23 -11.28
CA GLN A 29 27.00 -4.90 -10.33
C GLN A 29 26.62 -6.36 -10.13
N GLU A 30 27.59 -7.18 -9.71
CA GLU A 30 27.36 -8.57 -9.33
C GLU A 30 26.29 -8.70 -8.23
N ASN A 31 25.57 -9.81 -8.21
CA ASN A 31 24.52 -10.12 -7.23
C ASN A 31 23.37 -9.10 -7.15
N THR A 32 23.19 -8.24 -8.15
CA THR A 32 22.20 -7.15 -8.09
C THR A 32 21.14 -7.30 -9.18
N ALA A 33 19.86 -7.27 -8.79
CA ALA A 33 18.77 -7.06 -9.73
C ALA A 33 18.65 -5.56 -10.04
N ILE A 34 18.65 -5.23 -11.34
CA ILE A 34 18.60 -3.85 -11.82
C ILE A 34 17.18 -3.53 -12.26
N ILE A 35 16.62 -2.46 -11.72
CA ILE A 35 15.26 -2.03 -11.99
C ILE A 35 15.31 -0.80 -12.91
N ASN A 36 14.90 -0.99 -14.16
CA ASN A 36 14.51 0.08 -15.05
C ASN A 36 12.98 0.11 -15.08
N TYR A 37 12.35 1.28 -15.17
CA TYR A 37 10.89 1.46 -15.09
C TYR A 37 10.06 0.50 -15.97
N GLU A 38 10.64 -0.08 -17.02
CA GLU A 38 9.98 -1.07 -17.88
C GLU A 38 10.44 -2.52 -17.66
N LYS A 39 11.63 -2.74 -17.07
CA LYS A 39 12.29 -4.05 -17.05
C LYS A 39 13.10 -4.27 -15.77
N ILE A 40 13.03 -5.48 -15.24
CA ILE A 40 13.87 -5.96 -14.15
C ILE A 40 14.88 -6.95 -14.73
N TYR A 41 16.17 -6.64 -14.58
CA TYR A 41 17.27 -7.50 -14.99
C TYR A 41 17.75 -8.30 -13.79
N LEU A 42 17.63 -9.62 -13.83
CA LEU A 42 18.10 -10.50 -12.75
C LEU A 42 19.56 -10.92 -13.01
N PRO A 43 20.38 -11.03 -11.95
CA PRO A 43 21.80 -11.27 -12.10
C PRO A 43 22.09 -12.72 -12.50
N MET A 44 23.09 -12.89 -13.36
CA MET A 44 23.46 -14.18 -13.98
C MET A 44 24.09 -15.17 -12.99
N ASN A 45 24.55 -14.70 -11.84
CA ASN A 45 25.36 -15.48 -10.91
C ASN A 45 24.54 -16.34 -9.92
N ILE A 46 23.21 -16.36 -10.03
CA ILE A 46 22.35 -17.21 -9.20
C ILE A 46 22.14 -18.58 -9.87
N ASP A 47 21.83 -18.61 -11.17
CA ASP A 47 21.53 -19.84 -11.93
C ASP A 47 22.31 -19.95 -13.25
N GLY A 48 23.27 -19.06 -13.49
CA GLY A 48 24.10 -19.03 -14.68
C GLY A 48 23.47 -18.34 -15.89
N LYS A 49 22.28 -17.72 -15.78
CA LYS A 49 21.57 -17.10 -16.91
C LYS A 49 21.14 -15.66 -16.61
N ARG A 50 21.29 -14.77 -17.59
CA ARG A 50 20.67 -13.44 -17.52
C ARG A 50 19.18 -13.56 -17.82
N HIS A 51 18.35 -13.21 -16.85
CA HIS A 51 16.90 -13.15 -17.03
C HIS A 51 16.41 -11.71 -17.04
N ILE A 52 15.34 -11.49 -17.80
CA ILE A 52 14.66 -10.21 -17.88
C ILE A 52 13.18 -10.46 -17.60
N ILE A 53 12.62 -9.69 -16.67
CA ILE A 53 11.19 -9.63 -16.42
C ILE A 53 10.70 -8.28 -16.96
N ASP A 54 9.77 -8.34 -17.91
CA ASP A 54 9.15 -7.14 -18.46
C ASP A 54 7.96 -6.70 -17.61
N GLN A 55 7.75 -5.39 -17.47
CA GLN A 55 6.60 -4.82 -16.74
C GLN A 55 5.26 -5.32 -17.31
N SER A 56 5.19 -5.66 -18.60
CA SER A 56 4.01 -6.26 -19.23
C SER A 56 3.68 -7.68 -18.73
N GLU A 57 4.61 -8.33 -18.02
CA GLU A 57 4.39 -9.68 -17.46
C GLU A 57 3.66 -9.68 -16.10
N THR A 58 3.33 -8.50 -15.57
CA THR A 58 2.67 -8.34 -14.27
C THR A 58 1.62 -7.23 -14.33
N THR A 59 0.54 -7.37 -13.55
CA THR A 59 -0.44 -6.31 -13.36
C THR A 59 -0.05 -5.33 -12.25
N LEU A 60 1.04 -5.61 -11.53
CA LEU A 60 1.52 -4.75 -10.43
C LEU A 60 2.26 -3.54 -10.98
N VAL A 61 1.77 -2.34 -10.68
CA VAL A 61 2.33 -1.08 -11.18
C VAL A 61 3.07 -0.33 -10.06
N GLY A 62 4.11 0.42 -10.44
CA GLY A 62 4.81 1.36 -9.56
C GLY A 62 6.17 0.85 -9.05
N LYS A 63 7.06 1.80 -8.73
CA LYS A 63 8.46 1.54 -8.37
C LYS A 63 8.62 0.53 -7.23
N HIS A 64 7.85 0.67 -6.16
CA HIS A 64 7.90 -0.23 -5.00
C HIS A 64 7.49 -1.67 -5.35
N ASN A 65 6.57 -1.85 -6.31
CA ASN A 65 6.19 -3.18 -6.77
C ASN A 65 7.30 -3.81 -7.62
N GLN A 66 8.03 -3.02 -8.40
CA GLN A 66 9.21 -3.51 -9.11
C GLN A 66 10.31 -3.96 -8.15
N GLU A 67 10.54 -3.20 -7.07
CA GLU A 67 11.44 -3.60 -5.99
C GLU A 67 11.00 -4.92 -5.33
N ASN A 68 9.70 -5.07 -5.06
CA ASN A 68 9.15 -6.31 -4.51
C ASN A 68 9.28 -7.50 -5.48
N ILE A 69 9.07 -7.28 -6.77
CA ILE A 69 9.23 -8.32 -7.80
C ILE A 69 10.70 -8.72 -7.91
N ALA A 70 11.61 -7.76 -7.95
CA ALA A 70 13.05 -8.01 -7.98
C ALA A 70 13.49 -8.83 -6.78
N ALA A 71 13.07 -8.41 -5.57
CA ALA A 71 13.27 -9.17 -4.35
C ALA A 71 12.69 -10.59 -4.48
N ALA A 72 11.39 -10.76 -4.69
CA ALA A 72 10.76 -12.09 -4.76
C ALA A 72 11.42 -13.03 -5.79
N SER A 73 11.83 -12.48 -6.94
CA SER A 73 12.51 -13.23 -8.01
C SER A 73 13.88 -13.71 -7.58
N LEU A 74 14.70 -12.84 -6.99
CA LEU A 74 16.01 -13.19 -6.44
C LEU A 74 15.90 -14.30 -5.37
N ALA A 75 14.90 -14.22 -4.48
CA ALA A 75 14.69 -15.23 -3.44
C ALA A 75 14.28 -16.58 -4.05
N THR A 76 13.42 -16.55 -5.07
CA THR A 76 12.94 -17.75 -5.74
C THR A 76 14.08 -18.47 -6.45
N LEU A 77 14.92 -17.74 -7.19
CA LEU A 77 16.10 -18.32 -7.85
C LEU A 77 17.10 -18.88 -6.84
N ALA A 78 17.37 -18.15 -5.75
CA ALA A 78 18.27 -18.61 -4.69
C ALA A 78 17.76 -19.87 -3.97
N ALA A 79 16.44 -20.11 -3.96
CA ALA A 79 15.82 -21.31 -3.43
C ALA A 79 15.77 -22.48 -4.42
N GLY A 80 16.31 -22.33 -5.64
CA GLY A 80 16.31 -23.35 -6.69
C GLY A 80 15.09 -23.33 -7.61
N GLY A 81 14.24 -22.29 -7.54
CA GLY A 81 13.18 -22.04 -8.51
C GLY A 81 13.73 -21.58 -9.86
N ASN A 82 12.84 -21.48 -10.87
CA ASN A 82 13.21 -21.07 -12.23
C ASN A 82 12.39 -19.86 -12.71
N ILE A 83 12.85 -19.25 -13.81
CA ILE A 83 12.23 -18.03 -14.37
C ILE A 83 10.81 -18.28 -14.88
N GLU A 84 10.52 -19.47 -15.39
CA GLU A 84 9.19 -19.85 -15.89
C GLU A 84 8.16 -19.85 -14.76
N GLY A 85 8.51 -20.39 -13.60
CA GLY A 85 7.69 -20.38 -12.39
C GLY A 85 7.46 -18.96 -11.87
N ILE A 86 8.51 -18.12 -11.86
CA ILE A 86 8.40 -16.70 -11.49
C ILE A 86 7.43 -15.98 -12.41
N ARG A 87 7.57 -16.13 -13.74
CA ARG A 87 6.66 -15.50 -14.71
C ARG A 87 5.23 -15.98 -14.58
N SER A 88 5.03 -17.28 -14.35
CA SER A 88 3.70 -17.83 -14.10
C SER A 88 3.06 -17.23 -12.84
N ALA A 89 3.82 -17.13 -11.75
CA ALA A 89 3.37 -16.48 -10.53
C ALA A 89 2.99 -15.01 -10.77
N LEU A 90 3.86 -14.24 -11.42
CA LEU A 90 3.61 -12.82 -11.74
C LEU A 90 2.35 -12.60 -12.58
N LYS A 91 2.13 -13.43 -13.61
CA LYS A 91 0.93 -13.35 -14.46
C LYS A 91 -0.36 -13.70 -13.71
N SER A 92 -0.27 -14.62 -12.74
CA SER A 92 -1.44 -15.08 -11.97
C SER A 92 -1.74 -14.22 -10.75
N PHE A 93 -0.77 -13.44 -10.28
CA PHE A 93 -0.88 -12.66 -9.06
C PHE A 93 -1.72 -11.41 -9.26
N LYS A 94 -2.93 -11.40 -8.67
CA LYS A 94 -3.90 -10.30 -8.81
C LYS A 94 -3.68 -9.15 -7.83
N GLY A 95 -2.54 -9.11 -7.14
CA GLY A 95 -2.35 -8.25 -5.97
C GLY A 95 -2.81 -8.93 -4.68
N LEU A 96 -2.62 -8.23 -3.57
CA LEU A 96 -3.08 -8.70 -2.26
C LEU A 96 -4.41 -8.01 -1.95
N PRO A 97 -5.42 -8.74 -1.43
CA PRO A 97 -6.61 -8.13 -0.89
C PRO A 97 -6.26 -7.01 0.10
N HIS A 98 -7.09 -5.98 0.14
CA HIS A 98 -6.96 -4.83 1.02
C HIS A 98 -5.68 -4.00 0.80
N ARG A 99 -5.12 -3.99 -0.41
CA ARG A 99 -4.08 -3.06 -0.87
C ARG A 99 -4.58 -2.25 -2.05
N LEU A 100 -5.05 -1.03 -1.79
CA LEU A 100 -5.69 -0.16 -2.79
C LEU A 100 -6.72 -0.91 -3.66
N GLU A 101 -7.46 -1.81 -3.04
CA GLU A 101 -8.43 -2.67 -3.71
C GLU A 101 -9.69 -1.88 -4.06
N TYR A 102 -10.06 -1.88 -5.33
CA TYR A 102 -11.32 -1.27 -5.76
C TYR A 102 -12.51 -2.10 -5.28
N VAL A 103 -13.42 -1.46 -4.55
CA VAL A 103 -14.63 -2.11 -4.01
C VAL A 103 -15.84 -1.85 -4.89
N ALA A 104 -16.18 -0.57 -5.13
CA ALA A 104 -17.33 -0.16 -5.90
C ALA A 104 -17.24 1.31 -6.34
N THR A 105 -18.12 1.69 -7.26
CA THR A 105 -18.43 3.09 -7.58
C THR A 105 -19.91 3.31 -7.34
N VAL A 106 -20.26 4.28 -6.48
CA VAL A 106 -21.66 4.63 -6.17
C VAL A 106 -21.81 6.14 -6.33
N GLY A 107 -22.79 6.58 -7.12
CA GLY A 107 -22.98 8.02 -7.37
C GLY A 107 -21.75 8.73 -7.95
N GLN A 108 -20.96 8.05 -8.80
CA GLN A 108 -19.67 8.53 -9.34
C GLN A 108 -18.56 8.73 -8.29
N VAL A 109 -18.71 8.15 -7.09
CA VAL A 109 -17.70 8.15 -6.03
C VAL A 109 -17.07 6.77 -5.94
N ARG A 110 -15.74 6.72 -5.98
CA ARG A 110 -14.99 5.44 -5.92
C ARG A 110 -14.73 5.06 -4.47
N TYR A 111 -14.84 3.78 -4.15
CA TYR A 111 -14.54 3.23 -2.83
C TYR A 111 -13.36 2.27 -2.93
N ILE A 112 -12.30 2.56 -2.17
CA ILE A 112 -11.02 1.84 -2.22
C ILE A 112 -10.66 1.33 -0.82
N ASP A 113 -10.36 0.04 -0.73
CA ASP A 113 -9.89 -0.64 0.47
C ASP A 113 -8.36 -0.78 0.48
N ASP A 114 -7.73 -0.08 1.40
CA ASP A 114 -6.31 -0.18 1.71
C ASP A 114 -6.09 -0.48 3.20
N SER A 115 -6.94 -1.34 3.78
CA SER A 115 -6.90 -1.70 5.21
C SER A 115 -5.54 -2.26 5.66
N LYS A 116 -4.72 -2.76 4.73
CA LYS A 116 -3.36 -3.23 5.00
C LYS A 116 -2.35 -2.09 5.24
N ALA A 117 -2.69 -0.84 4.98
CA ALA A 117 -1.86 0.32 5.32
C ALA A 117 -1.87 0.60 6.83
N THR A 118 -1.14 -0.23 7.58
CA THR A 118 -1.05 -0.17 9.05
C THR A 118 0.05 0.76 9.57
N ASN A 119 0.59 1.64 8.72
CA ASN A 119 1.59 2.65 9.08
C ASN A 119 1.40 3.92 8.25
N VAL A 120 1.98 5.03 8.71
CA VAL A 120 1.78 6.36 8.11
C VAL A 120 2.35 6.46 6.69
N ASP A 121 3.50 5.83 6.42
CA ASP A 121 4.13 5.83 5.09
C ASP A 121 3.24 5.18 4.04
N ALA A 122 2.54 4.09 4.38
CA ALA A 122 1.61 3.43 3.47
C ALA A 122 0.46 4.35 3.07
N VAL A 123 -0.08 5.13 4.02
CA VAL A 123 -1.13 6.12 3.74
C VAL A 123 -0.61 7.23 2.83
N LEU A 124 0.61 7.70 3.06
CA LEU A 124 1.25 8.71 2.20
C LEU A 124 1.28 8.25 0.75
N ARG A 125 1.70 6.99 0.51
CA ARG A 125 1.74 6.39 -0.83
C ARG A 125 0.35 6.17 -1.42
N ALA A 126 -0.62 5.78 -0.60
CA ALA A 126 -1.99 5.61 -1.04
C ALA A 126 -2.57 6.92 -1.61
N LEU A 127 -2.30 8.05 -0.95
CA LEU A 127 -2.79 9.37 -1.38
C LEU A 127 -2.16 9.85 -2.70
N GLU A 128 -0.96 9.40 -3.04
CA GLU A 128 -0.27 9.75 -4.31
C GLU A 128 -0.96 9.14 -5.54
N VAL A 129 -1.78 8.10 -5.36
CA VAL A 129 -2.38 7.33 -6.47
C VAL A 129 -3.60 8.03 -7.09
N PHE A 130 -4.25 8.93 -6.37
CA PHE A 130 -5.53 9.48 -6.80
C PHE A 130 -5.39 10.93 -7.31
N ASP A 131 -5.96 11.18 -8.49
CA ASP A 131 -5.98 12.52 -9.09
C ASP A 131 -7.01 13.45 -8.41
N GLY A 132 -8.13 12.90 -7.93
CA GLY A 132 -9.23 13.63 -7.29
C GLY A 132 -9.07 13.83 -5.78
N LYS A 133 -10.05 14.50 -5.17
CA LYS A 133 -10.10 14.65 -3.71
C LYS A 133 -10.47 13.33 -3.03
N VAL A 134 -9.93 13.15 -1.83
CA VAL A 134 -10.08 11.93 -1.02
C VAL A 134 -10.85 12.23 0.26
N ILE A 135 -11.82 11.39 0.59
CA ILE A 135 -12.33 11.25 1.96
C ILE A 135 -11.60 10.07 2.58
N LEU A 136 -10.77 10.34 3.58
CA LEU A 136 -9.86 9.37 4.18
C LEU A 136 -10.46 8.80 5.46
N ILE A 137 -10.67 7.49 5.51
CA ILE A 137 -11.02 6.77 6.74
C ILE A 137 -9.73 6.27 7.37
N MET A 138 -9.42 6.74 8.58
CA MET A 138 -8.21 6.33 9.30
C MET A 138 -8.41 6.09 10.80
N GLY A 139 -7.41 5.47 11.43
CA GLY A 139 -7.44 5.16 12.85
C GLY A 139 -7.49 3.66 13.15
N GLY A 140 -7.56 3.35 14.44
CA GLY A 140 -7.32 2.04 15.02
C GLY A 140 -6.38 2.15 16.22
N LEU A 141 -5.61 1.09 16.49
CA LEU A 141 -4.60 1.08 17.54
C LEU A 141 -3.28 1.70 17.05
N ASP A 142 -2.91 2.82 17.65
CA ASP A 142 -1.65 3.52 17.35
C ASP A 142 -0.44 2.70 17.84
N LYS A 143 0.64 2.73 17.05
CA LYS A 143 1.91 2.07 17.35
C LYS A 143 3.08 3.06 17.40
N GLY A 144 2.79 4.34 17.69
CA GLY A 144 3.77 5.43 17.68
C GLY A 144 4.00 6.03 16.29
N GLY A 145 2.96 6.15 15.47
CA GLY A 145 3.07 6.70 14.12
C GLY A 145 3.35 8.22 14.09
N GLU A 146 4.23 8.67 13.20
CA GLU A 146 4.49 10.10 12.96
C GLU A 146 3.51 10.69 11.94
N TYR A 147 2.27 10.94 12.35
CA TYR A 147 1.22 11.45 11.46
C TYR A 147 1.57 12.78 10.76
N GLY A 148 2.45 13.59 11.36
CA GLY A 148 2.82 14.91 10.86
C GLY A 148 3.46 14.92 9.47
N VAL A 149 3.91 13.79 8.93
CA VAL A 149 4.42 13.71 7.56
C VAL A 149 3.31 13.83 6.49
N LEU A 150 2.05 13.57 6.86
CA LEU A 150 0.91 13.61 5.94
C LEU A 150 0.45 15.04 5.58
N LYS A 151 0.94 16.07 6.28
CA LYS A 151 0.41 17.44 6.25
C LYS A 151 0.22 18.00 4.84
N ASN A 152 1.22 17.85 3.97
CA ASN A 152 1.18 18.41 2.63
C ASN A 152 0.10 17.72 1.78
N GLN A 153 0.07 16.38 1.83
CA GLN A 153 -0.92 15.57 1.12
C GLN A 153 -2.33 15.82 1.64
N LEU A 154 -2.51 16.09 2.94
CA LEU A 154 -3.83 16.42 3.47
C LEU A 154 -4.37 17.72 2.88
N LEU A 155 -3.55 18.77 2.85
CA LEU A 155 -3.94 20.08 2.29
C LEU A 155 -4.27 19.99 0.79
N GLU A 156 -3.49 19.19 0.06
CA GLU A 156 -3.64 19.08 -1.39
C GLU A 156 -4.76 18.13 -1.80
N LYS A 157 -4.88 16.96 -1.16
CA LYS A 157 -5.70 15.84 -1.65
C LYS A 157 -6.89 15.50 -0.77
N VAL A 158 -6.84 15.77 0.54
CA VAL A 158 -7.86 15.25 1.46
C VAL A 158 -8.92 16.31 1.77
N ARG A 159 -10.18 15.95 1.48
CA ARG A 159 -11.35 16.79 1.78
C ARG A 159 -11.77 16.68 3.24
N LEU A 160 -11.75 15.47 3.77
CA LEU A 160 -12.26 15.12 5.09
C LEU A 160 -11.54 13.86 5.57
N ILE A 161 -11.19 13.84 6.85
CA ILE A 161 -10.78 12.63 7.56
C ILE A 161 -11.94 12.16 8.44
N LEU A 162 -12.28 10.89 8.31
CA LEU A 162 -13.18 10.18 9.20
C LEU A 162 -12.33 9.29 10.09
N VAL A 163 -12.27 9.61 11.38
CA VAL A 163 -11.35 8.93 12.30
C VAL A 163 -12.10 7.98 13.23
N ILE A 164 -11.62 6.74 13.32
CA ILE A 164 -12.16 5.65 14.15
C ILE A 164 -11.12 5.10 15.12
N GLY A 165 -11.56 4.31 16.10
CA GLY A 165 -10.66 3.56 16.98
C GLY A 165 -10.01 4.38 18.09
N GLU A 166 -9.01 3.81 18.75
CA GLU A 166 -8.35 4.44 19.90
C GLU A 166 -7.47 5.63 19.52
N ALA A 167 -6.90 5.61 18.31
CA ALA A 167 -6.02 6.65 17.80
C ALA A 167 -6.72 7.99 17.46
N ARG A 168 -8.06 8.10 17.60
CA ARG A 168 -8.83 9.32 17.27
C ARG A 168 -8.22 10.59 17.83
N LYS A 169 -7.91 10.59 19.13
CA LYS A 169 -7.39 11.79 19.83
C LYS A 169 -5.99 12.18 19.36
N ILE A 170 -5.09 11.21 19.12
CA ILE A 170 -3.73 11.51 18.67
C ILE A 170 -3.71 12.00 17.22
N ILE A 171 -4.55 11.40 16.37
CA ILE A 171 -4.74 11.81 14.97
C ILE A 171 -5.32 13.23 14.93
N GLN A 172 -6.37 13.51 15.70
CA GLN A 172 -6.97 14.85 15.81
C GLN A 172 -5.93 15.89 16.24
N LYS A 173 -5.14 15.58 17.27
CA LYS A 173 -4.09 16.48 17.77
C LYS A 173 -3.02 16.76 16.72
N SER A 174 -2.61 15.74 15.96
CA SER A 174 -1.54 15.87 14.98
C SER A 174 -1.98 16.50 13.66
N LEU A 175 -3.22 16.24 13.22
CA LEU A 175 -3.68 16.53 11.86
C LEU A 175 -4.82 17.57 11.80
N GLY A 176 -5.51 17.85 12.91
CA GLY A 176 -6.73 18.67 12.93
C GLY A 176 -6.57 20.12 12.49
N GLY A 177 -5.33 20.62 12.36
CA GLY A 177 -5.04 21.95 11.81
C GLY A 177 -4.92 21.99 10.28
N TYR A 178 -4.95 20.84 9.59
CA TYR A 178 -4.63 20.73 8.16
C TYR A 178 -5.83 20.34 7.28
N THR A 179 -6.82 19.65 7.83
CA THR A 179 -8.04 19.28 7.12
C THR A 179 -9.16 19.04 8.13
N GLU A 180 -10.41 19.03 7.66
CA GLU A 180 -11.55 18.67 8.52
C GLU A 180 -11.40 17.23 9.01
N ILE A 181 -11.60 17.02 10.30
CA ILE A 181 -11.57 15.69 10.91
C ILE A 181 -12.87 15.50 11.70
N THR A 182 -13.56 14.40 11.44
CA THR A 182 -14.76 14.00 12.17
C THR A 182 -14.55 12.64 12.82
N GLU A 183 -14.78 12.56 14.12
CA GLU A 183 -14.80 11.28 14.84
C GLU A 183 -16.07 10.51 14.50
N VAL A 184 -15.92 9.22 14.19
CA VAL A 184 -17.04 8.31 13.95
C VAL A 184 -16.88 7.02 14.78
N SER A 185 -18.00 6.40 15.13
CA SER A 185 -18.05 5.29 16.09
C SER A 185 -17.75 3.93 15.49
N SER A 186 -18.04 3.74 14.21
CA SER A 186 -17.90 2.45 13.53
C SER A 186 -17.50 2.62 12.07
N MET A 187 -17.05 1.52 11.45
CA MET A 187 -16.77 1.51 10.00
C MET A 187 -18.03 1.78 9.18
N ALA A 188 -19.20 1.30 9.63
CA ALA A 188 -20.46 1.55 8.94
C ALA A 188 -20.84 3.03 8.98
N ASP A 189 -20.67 3.69 10.13
CA ASP A 189 -20.90 5.13 10.27
C ASP A 189 -19.91 5.94 9.43
N ALA A 190 -18.64 5.51 9.40
CA ALA A 190 -17.62 6.12 8.55
C ALA A 190 -18.01 6.05 7.07
N VAL A 191 -18.42 4.88 6.57
CA VAL A 191 -18.82 4.72 5.16
C VAL A 191 -20.09 5.50 4.84
N SER A 192 -21.08 5.52 5.74
CA SER A 192 -22.31 6.31 5.55
C SER A 192 -22.00 7.81 5.46
N MET A 193 -21.24 8.33 6.42
CA MET A 193 -20.86 9.73 6.43
C MET A 193 -19.96 10.09 5.24
N ALA A 194 -19.04 9.20 4.85
CA ALA A 194 -18.21 9.41 3.66
C ALA A 194 -19.07 9.55 2.41
N HIS A 195 -20.07 8.70 2.26
CA HIS A 195 -21.02 8.77 1.16
C HIS A 195 -21.79 10.10 1.14
N GLU A 196 -22.37 10.51 2.27
CA GLU A 196 -23.12 11.76 2.42
C GLU A 196 -22.28 13.02 2.14
N ARG A 197 -20.99 12.99 2.49
CA ARG A 197 -20.07 14.14 2.36
C ARG A 197 -19.28 14.16 1.05
N SER A 198 -19.31 13.05 0.30
CA SER A 198 -18.64 12.93 -0.99
C SER A 198 -19.40 13.61 -2.11
N VAL A 199 -18.68 14.03 -3.16
CA VAL A 199 -19.29 14.50 -4.41
C VAL A 199 -18.75 13.69 -5.59
N PRO A 200 -19.47 13.67 -6.75
CA PRO A 200 -19.00 12.99 -7.96
C PRO A 200 -17.53 13.28 -8.28
N GLY A 201 -16.75 12.22 -8.51
CA GLY A 201 -15.31 12.29 -8.75
C GLY A 201 -14.43 12.14 -7.51
N ASP A 202 -14.99 12.22 -6.30
CA ASP A 202 -14.26 11.93 -5.07
C ASP A 202 -13.92 10.44 -4.95
N THR A 203 -12.95 10.14 -4.08
CA THR A 203 -12.59 8.77 -3.68
C THR A 203 -12.70 8.63 -2.16
N VAL A 204 -13.46 7.65 -1.70
CA VAL A 204 -13.48 7.20 -0.30
C VAL A 204 -12.42 6.13 -0.13
N LEU A 205 -11.44 6.40 0.71
CA LEU A 205 -10.27 5.55 0.91
C LEU A 205 -10.22 5.09 2.37
N LEU A 206 -10.25 3.77 2.60
CA LEU A 206 -9.83 3.19 3.87
C LEU A 206 -8.31 3.00 3.85
N SER A 207 -7.54 3.88 4.50
CA SER A 207 -6.09 3.73 4.64
C SER A 207 -5.68 4.15 6.07
N PRO A 208 -5.59 3.18 7.00
CA PRO A 208 -5.80 3.46 8.42
C PRO A 208 -4.61 4.07 9.19
N ALA A 209 -3.38 3.96 8.68
CA ALA A 209 -2.12 4.25 9.37
C ALA A 209 -1.90 3.48 10.69
N CYS A 210 -2.90 2.72 11.16
CA CYS A 210 -2.94 2.07 12.46
C CYS A 210 -3.21 0.58 12.33
N SER A 211 -2.83 -0.15 13.37
CA SER A 211 -3.24 -1.55 13.54
C SER A 211 -4.75 -1.64 13.78
N SER A 212 -5.37 -2.78 13.46
CA SER A 212 -6.83 -2.95 13.56
C SER A 212 -7.34 -3.51 14.89
N PHE A 213 -6.44 -3.96 15.78
CA PHE A 213 -6.76 -4.85 16.91
C PHE A 213 -7.57 -4.23 18.04
N ASP A 214 -7.81 -2.91 18.01
CA ASP A 214 -8.72 -2.24 18.95
C ASP A 214 -10.20 -2.45 18.59
N MET A 215 -10.51 -2.59 17.30
CA MET A 215 -11.89 -2.69 16.79
C MET A 215 -12.18 -3.96 15.99
N PHE A 216 -11.15 -4.67 15.49
CA PHE A 216 -11.28 -5.79 14.56
C PHE A 216 -10.25 -6.89 14.83
N ASP A 217 -10.58 -8.12 14.44
CA ASP A 217 -9.68 -9.29 14.64
C ASP A 217 -8.41 -9.25 13.79
N SER A 218 -8.44 -8.55 12.65
CA SER A 218 -7.31 -8.41 11.73
C SER A 218 -7.53 -7.28 10.74
N TYR A 219 -6.49 -6.90 10.00
CA TYR A 219 -6.64 -5.92 8.91
C TYR A 219 -7.58 -6.43 7.82
N ALA A 220 -7.63 -7.74 7.58
CA ALA A 220 -8.55 -8.35 6.63
C ALA A 220 -10.00 -8.21 7.11
N HIS A 221 -10.27 -8.54 8.38
CA HIS A 221 -11.60 -8.33 8.97
C HIS A 221 -12.03 -6.85 8.88
N ARG A 222 -11.13 -5.90 9.17
CA ARG A 222 -11.42 -4.46 8.99
C ARG A 222 -11.79 -4.10 7.55
N GLY A 223 -11.03 -4.61 6.57
CA GLY A 223 -11.29 -4.38 5.15
C GLY A 223 -12.59 -5.03 4.67
N ASP A 224 -12.88 -6.25 5.13
CA ASP A 224 -14.15 -6.94 4.87
C ASP A 224 -15.36 -6.16 5.40
N VAL A 225 -15.27 -5.60 6.61
CA VAL A 225 -16.35 -4.77 7.18
C VAL A 225 -16.54 -3.50 6.36
N PHE A 226 -15.46 -2.87 5.88
CA PHE A 226 -15.54 -1.73 4.96
C PHE A 226 -16.22 -2.12 3.65
N CYS A 227 -15.77 -3.20 3.00
CA CYS A 227 -16.35 -3.71 1.76
C CYS A 227 -17.85 -4.02 1.92
N GLN A 228 -18.26 -4.63 3.04
CA GLN A 228 -19.66 -4.91 3.35
C GLN A 228 -20.47 -3.63 3.54
N ALA A 229 -19.94 -2.63 4.24
CA ALA A 229 -20.61 -1.35 4.41
C ALA A 229 -20.80 -0.61 3.07
N VAL A 230 -19.80 -0.64 2.20
CA VAL A 230 -19.88 -0.06 0.85
C VAL A 230 -20.94 -0.75 0.00
N ARG A 231 -21.00 -2.09 0.01
CA ARG A 231 -22.02 -2.86 -0.72
C ARG A 231 -23.44 -2.51 -0.27
N LYS A 232 -23.66 -2.31 1.04
CA LYS A 232 -24.96 -1.84 1.57
C LYS A 232 -25.35 -0.45 1.06
N ILE A 233 -24.39 0.45 0.86
CA ILE A 233 -24.66 1.76 0.25
C ILE A 233 -25.01 1.59 -1.23
N GLN A 234 -24.27 0.75 -1.96
CA GLN A 234 -24.53 0.45 -3.37
C GLN A 234 -25.93 -0.12 -3.60
N GLU A 235 -26.37 -1.07 -2.77
CA GLU A 235 -27.71 -1.68 -2.84
C GLU A 235 -28.84 -0.66 -2.62
N ARG A 236 -28.62 0.40 -1.84
CA ARG A 236 -29.61 1.47 -1.63
C ARG A 236 -29.67 2.49 -2.77
N TYR A 237 -28.66 2.49 -3.63
CA TYR A 237 -28.49 3.44 -4.73
C TYR A 237 -28.94 2.89 -6.10
N LEU A 238 -29.24 1.59 -6.15
CA LEU A 238 -29.83 0.88 -7.29
C LEU A 238 -31.36 0.87 -7.14
#